data_AF-A0A2A4PAZ3-F1
#
_entry.id   AF-A0A2A4PAZ3-F1
#
_cell.length_a   1.000
_cell.length_b   1.000
_cell.length_c   1.000
_cell.angle_alpha   90.00
_cell.angle_beta   90.00
_cell.angle_gamma   90.00
#
_symmetry.space_group_name_H-M   'P 1'
#
loop_
_entity.id
_entity.type
_entity.pdbx_description
1 polymer ?
#
loop_
_entity_poly.entity_id
_entity_poly.type
_entity_poly.pdbx_seq_one_letter_code
_entity_poly.pdbx_strand_id
1 'polypeptide(L)'
;MTKQKRPYDSRVYGPLKGLDYTSEFPFSVWQDNHLRISIGGWLSHNPPALELATLALEELTRRRSELEAEMKFADYGLQPIGWLAKARKAVRDLADKMPASTKGRGRVYVVLRDGYTSQNDIYGAYVGSTVKPIEKRYLEHRKGPRGARGLKTYGIEILYSLNAGLNPVAGNKTELRTRETRLHEALAPVIPKVTGDVAF
;
A
#
# COMPACT_ATOMS: atom_id res chain seq x y z
N MET A 1 29.35 7.74 3.85
CA MET A 1 29.19 6.40 3.25
C MET A 1 27.74 6.20 2.85
N THR A 2 27.42 6.30 1.57
CA THR A 2 26.09 5.98 1.02
C THR A 2 25.89 4.47 1.15
N LYS A 3 25.07 4.01 2.10
CA LYS A 3 24.66 2.60 2.17
C LYS A 3 24.08 2.23 0.80
N GLN A 4 24.74 1.31 0.10
CA GLN A 4 24.29 0.81 -1.19
C GLN A 4 22.91 0.18 -0.98
N LYS A 5 21.85 0.88 -1.42
CA LYS A 5 20.47 0.46 -1.18
C LYS A 5 20.23 -0.84 -1.94
N ARG A 6 20.00 -1.94 -1.22
CA ARG A 6 19.65 -3.22 -1.86
C ARG A 6 18.34 -3.00 -2.63
N PRO A 7 18.29 -3.31 -3.94
CA PRO A 7 17.05 -3.23 -4.69
C PRO A 7 16.06 -4.23 -4.11
N TYR A 8 14.79 -3.82 -3.96
CA TYR A 8 13.74 -4.76 -3.59
C TYR A 8 13.60 -5.84 -4.66
N ASP A 9 13.29 -7.05 -4.26
CA ASP A 9 13.02 -8.13 -5.22
C ASP A 9 11.75 -7.83 -6.02
N SER A 10 11.59 -8.47 -7.16
CA SER A 10 10.35 -8.39 -7.95
C SER A 10 9.25 -9.32 -7.41
N ARG A 11 9.38 -9.85 -6.19
CA ARG A 11 8.38 -10.74 -5.59
C ARG A 11 7.14 -9.94 -5.21
N VAL A 12 5.98 -10.60 -5.20
CA VAL A 12 4.70 -10.00 -4.79
C VAL A 12 4.08 -10.88 -3.72
N TYR A 13 3.72 -10.26 -2.60
CA TYR A 13 2.96 -10.91 -1.54
C TYR A 13 1.47 -10.61 -1.75
N GLY A 14 0.65 -11.65 -1.69
CA GLY A 14 -0.80 -11.52 -1.69
C GLY A 14 -1.32 -10.89 -0.39
N PRO A 15 -2.63 -10.55 -0.32
CA PRO A 15 -3.23 -10.08 0.93
C PRO A 15 -3.14 -11.16 2.02
N LEU A 16 -2.98 -10.74 3.28
CA LEU A 16 -2.98 -11.65 4.42
C LEU A 16 -4.37 -12.30 4.53
N LYS A 17 -4.40 -13.64 4.45
CA LYS A 17 -5.66 -14.40 4.52
C LYS A 17 -6.37 -14.14 5.86
N GLY A 18 -7.67 -13.87 5.79
CA GLY A 18 -8.51 -13.63 6.96
C GLY A 18 -8.41 -12.21 7.56
N LEU A 19 -7.59 -11.32 6.99
CA LEU A 19 -7.55 -9.92 7.40
C LEU A 19 -8.59 -9.10 6.63
N ASP A 20 -9.44 -8.37 7.33
CA ASP A 20 -10.33 -7.38 6.72
C ASP A 20 -9.61 -6.03 6.56
N TYR A 21 -9.16 -5.76 5.34
CA TYR A 21 -8.45 -4.54 4.98
C TYR A 21 -9.35 -3.29 4.94
N THR A 22 -10.68 -3.46 4.91
CA THR A 22 -11.65 -2.36 4.86
C THR A 22 -11.98 -1.81 6.24
N SER A 23 -11.89 -2.66 7.28
CA SER A 23 -12.03 -2.27 8.69
C SER A 23 -11.04 -1.20 9.08
N GLU A 24 -11.45 -0.20 9.86
CA GLU A 24 -10.53 0.82 10.39
C GLU A 24 -9.38 0.21 11.21
N PHE A 25 -9.66 -0.86 11.96
CA PHE A 25 -8.72 -1.58 12.82
C PHE A 25 -8.65 -3.07 12.43
N PRO A 26 -7.93 -3.43 11.34
CA PRO A 26 -7.88 -4.80 10.82
C PRO A 26 -7.37 -5.83 11.83
N PHE A 27 -6.49 -5.40 12.74
CA PHE A 27 -5.85 -6.24 13.76
C PHE A 27 -6.51 -6.17 15.14
N SER A 28 -7.70 -5.57 15.26
CA SER A 28 -8.40 -5.38 16.54
C SER A 28 -8.59 -6.65 17.37
N VAL A 29 -8.72 -7.82 16.72
CA VAL A 29 -8.89 -9.12 17.40
C VAL A 29 -7.58 -9.89 17.65
N TRP A 30 -6.44 -9.37 17.17
CA TRP A 30 -5.15 -10.03 17.32
C TRP A 30 -4.52 -9.69 18.68
N GLN A 31 -3.76 -10.61 19.26
CA GLN A 31 -3.05 -10.40 20.52
C GLN A 31 -1.75 -9.61 20.30
N ASP A 32 -1.37 -8.77 21.27
CA ASP A 32 -0.17 -7.92 21.18
C ASP A 32 1.10 -8.70 20.86
N ASN A 33 1.33 -9.82 21.57
CA ASN A 33 2.52 -10.64 21.34
C ASN A 33 2.57 -11.19 19.90
N HIS A 34 1.42 -11.58 19.37
CA HIS A 34 1.32 -12.05 17.99
C HIS A 34 1.66 -10.93 17.00
N LEU A 35 1.19 -9.70 17.24
CA LEU A 35 1.52 -8.54 16.41
C LEU A 35 3.01 -8.23 16.43
N ARG A 36 3.65 -8.22 17.61
CA ARG A 36 5.09 -7.96 17.75
C ARG A 36 5.94 -8.99 17.00
N ILE A 37 5.60 -10.28 17.12
CA ILE A 37 6.30 -11.35 16.39
C ILE A 37 6.10 -11.17 14.88
N SER A 38 4.86 -10.92 14.44
CA SER A 38 4.51 -10.78 13.02
C SER A 38 5.21 -9.60 12.36
N ILE A 39 5.32 -8.46 13.04
CA ILE A 39 6.04 -7.27 12.56
C ILE A 39 7.49 -7.63 12.21
N GLY A 40 8.20 -8.33 13.10
CA GLY A 40 9.58 -8.76 12.82
C GLY A 40 9.66 -9.66 11.58
N GLY A 41 8.73 -10.61 11.43
CA GLY A 41 8.63 -11.46 10.24
C GLY A 41 8.41 -10.67 8.96
N TRP A 42 7.44 -9.75 8.95
CA TRP A 42 7.11 -8.93 7.79
C TRP A 42 8.21 -7.97 7.36
N LEU A 43 8.94 -7.37 8.31
CA LEU A 43 10.07 -6.48 8.02
C LEU A 43 11.29 -7.24 7.48
N SER A 44 11.45 -8.52 7.85
CA SER A 44 12.55 -9.37 7.36
C SER A 44 12.44 -9.79 5.89
N HIS A 45 11.25 -9.64 5.28
CA HIS A 45 11.02 -9.99 3.89
C HIS A 45 11.74 -9.03 2.91
N ASN A 46 11.93 -9.50 1.66
CA ASN A 46 12.37 -8.65 0.56
C ASN A 46 11.50 -8.87 -0.69
N PRO A 47 10.62 -7.91 -1.08
CA PRO A 47 10.33 -6.65 -0.37
C PRO A 47 9.70 -6.86 1.01
N PRO A 48 9.82 -5.90 1.94
CA PRO A 48 9.13 -5.98 3.24
C PRO A 48 7.61 -5.91 3.04
N ALA A 49 6.85 -6.55 3.93
CA ALA A 49 5.40 -6.37 4.03
C ALA A 49 5.09 -5.18 4.96
N LEU A 50 5.44 -3.97 4.51
CA LEU A 50 5.48 -2.76 5.32
C LEU A 50 4.07 -2.24 5.67
N GLU A 51 3.08 -2.45 4.79
CA GLU A 51 1.67 -2.17 5.08
C GLU A 51 1.21 -2.93 6.33
N LEU A 52 1.45 -4.25 6.36
CA LEU A 52 1.05 -5.09 7.49
C LEU A 52 1.78 -4.68 8.77
N ALA A 53 3.09 -4.44 8.68
CA ALA A 53 3.88 -3.99 9.83
C ALA A 53 3.39 -2.63 10.36
N THR A 54 3.05 -1.70 9.47
CA THR A 54 2.54 -0.37 9.84
C THR A 54 1.16 -0.47 10.48
N LEU A 55 0.24 -1.25 9.91
CA LEU A 55 -1.11 -1.46 10.47
C LEU A 55 -1.06 -2.15 11.85
N ALA A 56 -0.17 -3.11 12.04
CA ALA A 56 0.01 -3.76 13.33
C ALA A 56 0.65 -2.81 14.36
N LEU A 57 1.58 -1.95 13.93
CA LEU A 57 2.13 -0.90 14.79
C LEU A 57 1.05 0.10 15.20
N GLU A 58 0.22 0.58 14.27
CA GLU A 58 -0.92 1.47 14.57
C GLU A 58 -1.85 0.86 15.63
N GLU A 59 -2.14 -0.43 15.52
CA GLU A 59 -2.96 -1.15 16.50
C GLU A 59 -2.27 -1.26 17.87
N LEU A 60 -0.96 -1.50 17.92
CA LEU A 60 -0.20 -1.51 19.17
C LEU A 60 -0.12 -0.11 19.81
N THR A 61 0.06 0.94 19.02
CA THR A 61 0.04 2.34 19.48
C THR A 61 -1.31 2.70 20.07
N ARG A 62 -2.41 2.27 19.45
CA ARG A 62 -3.76 2.44 19.99
C ARG A 62 -3.92 1.77 21.37
N ARG A 63 -3.24 0.65 21.60
CA ARG A 63 -3.19 -0.10 22.87
C ARG A 63 -2.11 0.40 23.84
N ARG A 64 -1.30 1.39 23.44
CA ARG A 64 -0.14 1.92 24.19
C ARG A 64 0.91 0.83 24.49
N SER A 65 1.25 0.03 23.48
CA SER A 65 2.15 -1.12 23.61
C SER A 65 3.12 -1.30 22.44
N GLU A 66 3.53 -0.18 21.83
CA GLU A 66 4.27 -0.05 20.57
C GLU A 66 5.79 -0.12 20.69
N LEU A 67 6.38 0.16 21.87
CA LEU A 67 7.82 0.41 22.02
C LEU A 67 8.71 -0.66 21.36
N GLU A 68 8.46 -1.94 21.65
CA GLU A 68 9.21 -3.06 21.08
C GLU A 68 9.02 -3.16 19.55
N ALA A 69 7.83 -2.82 19.05
CA ALA A 69 7.56 -2.82 17.62
C ALA A 69 8.30 -1.68 16.90
N GLU A 70 8.35 -0.48 17.48
CA GLU A 70 9.12 0.65 16.94
C GLU A 70 10.62 0.33 16.85
N MET A 71 11.17 -0.32 17.87
CA MET A 71 12.56 -0.78 17.88
C MET A 71 12.84 -1.73 16.70
N LYS A 72 11.91 -2.63 16.36
CA LYS A 72 12.07 -3.53 15.20
C LYS A 72 12.18 -2.76 13.88
N PHE A 73 11.37 -1.72 13.67
CA PHE A 73 11.51 -0.88 12.47
C PHE A 73 12.92 -0.28 12.37
N ALA A 74 13.43 0.27 13.49
CA ALA A 74 14.78 0.81 13.56
C ALA A 74 15.87 -0.24 13.30
N ASP A 75 15.75 -1.46 13.87
CA ASP A 75 16.69 -2.56 13.69
C ASP A 75 16.81 -2.99 12.21
N TYR A 76 15.69 -3.00 11.49
CA TYR A 76 15.65 -3.27 10.04
C TYR A 76 16.01 -2.04 9.18
N GLY A 77 16.21 -0.87 9.79
CA GLY A 77 16.50 0.38 9.08
C GLY A 77 15.35 0.86 8.20
N LEU A 78 14.11 0.53 8.59
CA LEU A 78 12.88 0.90 7.90
C LEU A 78 12.07 1.86 8.78
N GLN A 79 11.18 2.63 8.16
CA GLN A 79 10.20 3.45 8.89
C GLN A 79 8.78 2.94 8.58
N PRO A 80 7.82 3.10 9.51
CA PRO A 80 6.40 2.88 9.20
C PRO A 80 5.91 3.88 8.15
N ILE A 81 4.82 3.54 7.46
CA ILE A 81 4.21 4.41 6.45
C ILE A 81 3.40 5.50 7.16
N GLY A 82 4.02 6.66 7.42
CA GLY A 82 3.44 7.70 8.28
C GLY A 82 2.11 8.30 7.81
N TRP A 83 1.80 8.23 6.52
CA TRP A 83 0.55 8.71 5.94
C TRP A 83 -0.54 7.64 5.82
N LEU A 84 -0.27 6.37 6.18
CA LEU A 84 -1.16 5.24 5.89
C LEU A 84 -2.55 5.39 6.53
N ALA A 85 -2.64 5.68 7.83
CA ALA A 85 -3.92 5.91 8.51
C ALA A 85 -4.80 6.95 7.81
N LYS A 86 -4.22 8.11 7.43
CA LYS A 86 -4.94 9.20 6.73
C LYS A 86 -5.37 8.78 5.32
N ALA A 87 -4.49 8.11 4.58
CA ALA A 87 -4.80 7.58 3.26
C ALA A 87 -5.93 6.54 3.31
N ARG A 88 -5.91 5.64 4.29
CA ARG A 88 -6.98 4.65 4.50
C ARG A 88 -8.31 5.32 4.81
N LYS A 89 -8.31 6.36 5.64
CA LYS A 89 -9.52 7.15 5.89
C LYS A 89 -10.07 7.77 4.59
N ALA A 90 -9.22 8.42 3.81
CA ALA A 90 -9.62 9.04 2.53
C ALA A 90 -10.19 8.01 1.54
N VAL A 91 -9.63 6.80 1.51
CA VAL A 91 -10.14 5.69 0.67
C VAL A 91 -11.49 5.17 1.16
N ARG A 92 -11.71 5.04 2.47
CA ARG A 92 -13.03 4.68 3.02
C ARG A 92 -14.08 5.73 2.66
N ASP A 93 -13.78 7.01 2.89
CA ASP A 93 -14.67 8.13 2.53
C ASP A 93 -14.99 8.15 1.01
N LEU A 94 -14.03 7.75 0.16
CA LEU A 94 -14.24 7.59 -1.29
C LEU A 94 -15.11 6.36 -1.61
N ALA A 95 -14.88 5.23 -0.93
CA ALA A 95 -15.64 4.00 -1.13
C ALA A 95 -17.13 4.17 -0.78
N ASP A 96 -17.44 4.98 0.22
CA ASP A 96 -18.83 5.33 0.57
C ASP A 96 -19.54 6.08 -0.57
N LYS A 97 -18.83 6.98 -1.26
CA LYS A 97 -19.36 7.77 -2.38
C LYS A 97 -19.36 7.02 -3.70
N MET A 98 -18.40 6.12 -3.86
CA MET A 98 -18.15 5.35 -5.06
C MET A 98 -17.96 3.89 -4.68
N PRO A 99 -19.03 3.16 -4.35
CA PRO A 99 -18.94 1.78 -3.93
C PRO A 99 -18.37 0.89 -5.05
N ALA A 100 -17.81 -0.23 -4.65
CA ALA A 100 -17.37 -1.28 -5.56
C ALA A 100 -18.54 -1.78 -6.44
N SER A 101 -18.23 -2.19 -7.66
CA SER A 101 -19.18 -2.87 -8.55
C SER A 101 -19.44 -4.30 -8.07
N THR A 102 -20.64 -4.82 -8.30
CA THR A 102 -21.00 -6.19 -7.93
C THR A 102 -20.48 -7.26 -8.90
N LYS A 103 -20.19 -6.90 -10.16
CA LYS A 103 -19.75 -7.83 -11.22
C LYS A 103 -18.57 -7.29 -12.05
N GLY A 104 -17.80 -6.38 -11.47
CA GLY A 104 -16.65 -5.75 -12.11
C GLY A 104 -15.51 -6.73 -12.39
N ARG A 105 -14.83 -6.56 -13.53
CA ARG A 105 -13.55 -7.24 -13.84
C ARG A 105 -12.34 -6.32 -13.70
N GLY A 106 -12.60 -5.03 -13.58
CA GLY A 106 -11.63 -3.98 -13.37
C GLY A 106 -11.20 -3.88 -11.92
N ARG A 107 -10.02 -3.30 -11.69
CA ARG A 107 -9.43 -3.06 -10.38
C ARG A 107 -8.65 -1.76 -10.40
N VAL A 108 -8.74 -0.98 -9.33
CA VAL A 108 -7.76 0.07 -9.00
C VAL A 108 -6.81 -0.48 -7.94
N TYR A 109 -5.58 0.02 -7.93
CA TYR A 109 -4.57 -0.44 -6.98
C TYR A 109 -3.60 0.69 -6.64
N VAL A 110 -2.98 0.55 -5.48
CA VAL A 110 -1.94 1.46 -4.98
C VAL A 110 -0.68 0.64 -4.73
N VAL A 111 0.45 1.13 -5.21
CA VAL A 111 1.77 0.56 -5.00
C VAL A 111 2.57 1.52 -4.12
N LEU A 112 3.07 1.01 -3.01
CA LEU A 112 4.05 1.71 -2.20
C LEU A 112 5.36 1.81 -3.00
N ARG A 113 5.94 3.00 -3.03
CA ARG A 113 7.23 3.21 -3.69
C ARG A 113 8.15 4.07 -2.84
N ASP A 114 9.42 3.75 -2.96
CA ASP A 114 10.53 4.50 -2.40
C ASP A 114 11.01 5.60 -3.38
N GLY A 115 12.16 6.19 -3.08
CA GLY A 115 12.90 7.11 -3.96
C GLY A 115 12.75 8.57 -3.56
N TYR A 116 12.22 8.84 -2.38
CA TYR A 116 12.03 10.19 -1.85
C TYR A 116 12.96 10.46 -0.67
N THR A 117 13.19 11.74 -0.41
CA THR A 117 14.05 12.21 0.69
C THR A 117 13.24 12.34 1.98
N SER A 118 13.90 12.32 3.14
CA SER A 118 13.26 12.56 4.44
C SER A 118 12.45 13.86 4.51
N GLN A 119 12.79 14.86 3.70
CA GLN A 119 12.03 16.11 3.56
C GLN A 119 10.62 15.96 2.96
N ASN A 120 10.33 14.86 2.26
CA ASN A 120 9.06 14.61 1.56
C ASN A 120 8.40 13.28 1.98
N ASP A 121 8.74 12.76 3.17
CA ASP A 121 8.53 11.35 3.56
C ASP A 121 9.31 10.40 2.63
N ILE A 122 9.87 9.32 3.17
CA ILE A 122 10.69 8.39 2.39
C ILE A 122 9.85 7.56 1.41
N TYR A 123 8.54 7.46 1.67
CA TYR A 123 7.60 6.71 0.84
C TYR A 123 6.57 7.60 0.15
N GLY A 124 6.28 7.25 -1.10
CA GLY A 124 5.12 7.76 -1.83
C GLY A 124 4.31 6.62 -2.42
N ALA A 125 3.34 6.98 -3.27
CA ALA A 125 2.42 6.04 -3.88
C ALA A 125 2.40 6.16 -5.40
N TYR A 126 2.17 5.02 -6.06
CA TYR A 126 1.69 4.97 -7.43
C TYR A 126 0.27 4.41 -7.45
N VAL A 127 -0.65 5.12 -8.10
CA VAL A 127 -2.02 4.69 -8.32
C VAL A 127 -2.13 4.21 -9.77
N GLY A 128 -2.83 3.09 -9.97
CA GLY A 128 -3.08 2.56 -11.30
C GLY A 128 -4.38 1.78 -11.36
N SER A 129 -4.79 1.45 -12.59
CA SER A 129 -5.94 0.60 -12.86
C SER A 129 -5.59 -0.57 -13.79
N THR A 130 -6.38 -1.65 -13.73
CA THR A 130 -6.17 -2.83 -14.57
C THR A 130 -7.41 -3.73 -14.64
N VAL A 131 -7.51 -4.53 -15.71
CA VAL A 131 -8.46 -5.66 -15.80
C VAL A 131 -7.82 -7.00 -15.41
N LYS A 132 -6.49 -7.02 -15.21
CA LYS A 132 -5.74 -8.20 -14.77
C LYS A 132 -5.84 -8.34 -13.24
N PRO A 133 -5.44 -9.49 -12.66
CA PRO A 133 -5.11 -9.55 -11.24
C PRO A 133 -4.05 -8.48 -10.89
N ILE A 134 -4.19 -7.82 -9.73
CA ILE A 134 -3.34 -6.69 -9.35
C ILE A 134 -1.89 -7.14 -9.24
N GLU A 135 -1.67 -8.30 -8.65
CA GLU A 135 -0.36 -8.94 -8.46
C GLU A 135 0.32 -9.20 -9.80
N LYS A 136 -0.44 -9.69 -10.80
CA LYS A 136 0.07 -9.89 -12.15
C LYS A 136 0.50 -8.56 -12.78
N ARG A 137 -0.32 -7.51 -12.62
CA ARG A 137 0.00 -6.17 -13.14
C ARG A 137 1.21 -5.54 -12.43
N TYR A 138 1.32 -5.72 -11.12
CA TYR A 138 2.48 -5.28 -10.34
C TYR A 138 3.76 -5.98 -10.82
N LEU A 139 3.73 -7.30 -11.03
CA LEU A 139 4.89 -8.03 -11.58
C LEU A 139 5.29 -7.53 -12.98
N GLU A 140 4.33 -7.15 -13.84
CA GLU A 140 4.62 -6.52 -15.14
C GLU A 140 5.38 -5.20 -14.95
N HIS A 141 4.97 -4.36 -13.99
CA HIS A 141 5.67 -3.11 -13.66
C HIS A 141 7.07 -3.34 -13.12
N ARG A 142 7.28 -4.41 -12.33
CA ARG A 142 8.58 -4.76 -11.75
C ARG A 142 9.54 -5.37 -12.76
N LYS A 143 9.05 -6.04 -13.81
CA LYS A 143 9.87 -6.77 -14.80
C LYS A 143 10.10 -6.04 -16.13
N GLY A 144 9.19 -5.17 -16.55
CA GLY A 144 9.11 -4.76 -17.96
C GLY A 144 9.56 -3.32 -18.29
N PRO A 145 9.89 -3.04 -19.58
CA PRO A 145 10.09 -1.68 -20.11
C PRO A 145 8.77 -0.90 -20.30
N ARG A 146 7.61 -1.59 -20.26
CA ARG A 146 6.24 -1.00 -20.32
C ARG A 146 5.65 -0.71 -18.93
N GLY A 147 6.49 -0.67 -17.90
CA GLY A 147 6.07 -0.35 -16.54
C GLY A 147 5.88 1.15 -16.34
N ALA A 148 5.03 1.54 -15.40
CA ALA A 148 4.96 2.93 -14.96
C ALA A 148 6.35 3.39 -14.46
N ARG A 149 6.73 4.60 -14.85
CA ARG A 149 8.11 5.12 -14.68
C ARG A 149 8.55 5.01 -13.23
N GLY A 150 9.64 4.28 -13.00
CA GLY A 150 10.28 4.14 -11.69
C GLY A 150 9.81 2.96 -10.86
N LEU A 151 8.70 2.27 -11.16
CA LEU A 151 8.26 1.12 -10.35
C LEU A 151 9.21 -0.08 -10.42
N LYS A 152 9.90 -0.27 -11.55
CA LYS A 152 10.97 -1.28 -11.68
C LYS A 152 12.09 -1.09 -10.66
N THR A 153 12.38 0.16 -10.28
CA THR A 153 13.47 0.48 -9.37
C THR A 153 12.98 0.69 -7.94
N TYR A 154 11.85 1.39 -7.78
CA TYR A 154 11.41 1.94 -6.50
C TYR A 154 10.14 1.30 -5.94
N GLY A 155 9.45 0.44 -6.69
CA GLY A 155 8.24 -0.23 -6.19
C GLY A 155 8.58 -1.22 -5.06
N ILE A 156 7.86 -1.12 -3.94
CA ILE A 156 8.05 -1.95 -2.75
C ILE A 156 6.97 -3.04 -2.71
N GLU A 157 5.70 -2.67 -2.56
CA GLU A 157 4.58 -3.61 -2.42
C GLU A 157 3.25 -3.00 -2.87
N ILE A 158 2.20 -3.83 -2.95
CA ILE A 158 0.81 -3.37 -3.13
C ILE A 158 0.23 -3.03 -1.75
N LEU A 159 -0.47 -1.90 -1.65
CA LEU A 159 -1.18 -1.49 -0.44
C LEU A 159 -2.65 -1.90 -0.53
N TYR A 160 -2.99 -3.07 0.00
CA TYR A 160 -4.34 -3.66 -0.11
C TYR A 160 -5.40 -2.86 0.66
N SER A 161 -5.04 -2.24 1.78
CA SER A 161 -5.95 -1.38 2.55
C SER A 161 -6.41 -0.14 1.79
N LEU A 162 -5.67 0.26 0.74
CA LEU A 162 -6.00 1.41 -0.10
C LEU A 162 -6.77 1.04 -1.38
N ASN A 163 -7.12 -0.23 -1.55
CA ASN A 163 -7.85 -0.68 -2.74
C ASN A 163 -8.96 -1.69 -2.47
N ALA A 164 -8.97 -2.38 -1.32
CA ALA A 164 -9.96 -3.41 -0.99
C ALA A 164 -11.41 -2.91 -1.10
N GLY A 165 -11.73 -1.75 -0.49
CA GLY A 165 -13.10 -1.20 -0.48
C GLY A 165 -13.57 -0.61 -1.81
N LEU A 166 -12.67 -0.40 -2.78
CA LEU A 166 -12.99 0.20 -4.08
C LEU A 166 -13.18 -0.85 -5.18
N ASN A 167 -12.83 -2.11 -4.89
CA ASN A 167 -12.79 -3.18 -5.87
C ASN A 167 -13.90 -4.21 -5.63
N PRO A 168 -14.43 -4.83 -6.71
CA PRO A 168 -14.03 -4.65 -8.10
C PRO A 168 -14.67 -3.42 -8.76
N VAL A 169 -14.17 -3.05 -9.94
CA VAL A 169 -14.61 -1.90 -10.77
C VAL A 169 -15.13 -2.41 -12.11
N ALA A 170 -16.02 -1.67 -12.79
CA ALA A 170 -16.40 -2.04 -14.16
C ALA A 170 -15.16 -2.07 -15.08
N GLY A 171 -15.06 -3.06 -15.95
CA GLY A 171 -13.84 -3.30 -16.74
C GLY A 171 -13.66 -2.39 -17.96
N ASN A 172 -14.56 -1.43 -18.19
CA ASN A 172 -14.45 -0.53 -19.34
C ASN A 172 -13.41 0.58 -19.07
N LYS A 173 -12.78 1.07 -20.14
CA LYS A 173 -11.65 2.02 -20.05
C LYS A 173 -12.04 3.32 -19.34
N THR A 174 -13.23 3.84 -19.62
CA THR A 174 -13.71 5.10 -19.03
C THR A 174 -13.87 4.98 -17.53
N GLU A 175 -14.55 3.94 -17.05
CA GLU A 175 -14.77 3.73 -15.62
C GLU A 175 -13.45 3.45 -14.88
N LEU A 176 -12.56 2.64 -15.45
CA LEU A 176 -11.24 2.40 -14.87
C LEU A 176 -10.45 3.71 -14.72
N ARG A 177 -10.45 4.56 -15.74
CA ARG A 177 -9.76 5.85 -15.71
C ARG A 177 -10.38 6.81 -14.70
N THR A 178 -11.72 6.89 -14.66
CA THR A 178 -12.44 7.69 -13.64
C THR A 178 -12.07 7.24 -12.24
N ARG A 179 -12.08 5.93 -11.98
CA ARG A 179 -11.77 5.35 -10.67
C ARG A 179 -10.32 5.56 -10.27
N GLU A 180 -9.39 5.43 -11.21
CA GLU A 180 -7.98 5.75 -11.01
C GLU A 180 -7.79 7.23 -10.65
N THR A 181 -8.40 8.15 -11.41
CA THR A 181 -8.36 9.60 -11.15
C THR A 181 -8.92 9.92 -9.76
N ARG A 182 -10.10 9.40 -9.41
CA ARG A 182 -10.73 9.68 -8.10
C ARG A 182 -9.92 9.14 -6.92
N LEU A 183 -9.31 7.96 -7.07
CA LEU A 183 -8.41 7.43 -6.07
C LEU A 183 -7.15 8.29 -5.93
N HIS A 184 -6.57 8.76 -7.04
CA HIS A 184 -5.43 9.66 -7.00
C HIS A 184 -5.78 10.99 -6.30
N GLU A 185 -6.89 11.62 -6.67
CA GLU A 185 -7.38 12.87 -6.06
C GLU A 185 -7.62 12.72 -4.56
N ALA A 186 -8.17 11.59 -4.11
CA ALA A 186 -8.40 11.32 -2.69
C ALA A 186 -7.09 11.17 -1.90
N LEU A 187 -6.04 10.64 -2.53
CA LEU A 187 -4.76 10.37 -1.88
C LEU A 187 -3.77 11.56 -1.94
N ALA A 188 -3.83 12.39 -2.98
CA ALA A 188 -2.89 13.49 -3.19
C ALA A 188 -2.78 14.50 -2.02
N PRO A 189 -3.85 14.82 -1.27
CA PRO A 189 -3.75 15.72 -0.12
C PRO A 189 -3.05 15.12 1.10
N VAL A 190 -2.94 13.79 1.19
CA VAL A 190 -2.47 13.09 2.40
C VAL A 190 -1.17 12.32 2.20
N ILE A 191 -0.87 11.92 0.97
CA ILE A 191 0.39 11.27 0.60
C ILE A 191 1.30 12.32 -0.04
N PRO A 192 2.50 12.57 0.51
CA PRO A 192 3.42 13.61 0.02
C PRO A 192 3.74 13.54 -1.47
N LYS A 193 3.79 12.33 -2.03
CA LYS A 193 3.93 12.12 -3.47
C LYS A 193 3.05 10.98 -3.96
N VAL A 194 2.06 11.34 -4.79
CA VAL A 194 1.25 10.39 -5.56
C VAL A 194 1.59 10.54 -7.04
N THR A 195 1.74 9.41 -7.73
CA THR A 195 1.95 9.32 -9.18
C THR A 195 0.91 8.39 -9.77
N GLY A 196 0.57 8.51 -11.06
CA GLY A 196 -0.42 7.67 -11.72
C GLY A 196 -0.78 8.22 -13.10
N ASP A 197 -1.54 7.44 -13.89
CA ASP A 197 -1.98 7.85 -15.23
C ASP A 197 -3.34 8.56 -15.12
N VAL A 198 -3.35 9.75 -14.50
CA VAL A 198 -4.56 10.55 -14.25
C VAL A 198 -5.02 11.32 -15.49
N ALA A 199 -6.33 11.43 -15.67
CA ALA A 199 -6.94 12.42 -16.55
C ALA A 199 -7.09 13.74 -15.78
N PHE A 200 -6.46 14.81 -16.25
CA PHE A 200 -6.84 16.18 -15.92
C PHE A 200 -7.76 16.71 -17.01
#